data_AF-A0A081BQG7-F1
#
_entry.id   AF-A0A081BQG7-F1
#
_cell.length_a   1.000
_cell.length_b   1.000
_cell.length_c   1.000
_cell.angle_alpha   90.00
_cell.angle_beta   90.00
_cell.angle_gamma   90.00
#
_symmetry.space_group_name_H-M   'P 1'
#
loop_
_entity.id
_entity.type
_entity.pdbx_description
1 polymer ?
#
loop_
_entity_poly.entity_id
_entity_poly.type
_entity_poly.pdbx_seq_one_letter_code
_entity_poly.pdbx_strand_id
1 'polypeptide(L)' 'MNLTIDLTPLEIRKIGWHALTSLIGIARSLKFLLEYDKGEGDYTELRKELFKEQSVTDILNDMQKT' A
#
# COMPACT_ATOMS: atom_id res chain seq x y z
N MET A 1 15.42 7.81 -23.20
CA MET A 1 15.82 6.87 -22.13
C MET A 1 15.09 5.57 -22.44
N ASN A 2 15.78 4.57 -23.00
CA ASN A 2 15.17 3.27 -23.28
C ASN A 2 15.08 2.48 -21.98
N LEU A 3 13.88 2.34 -21.43
CA LEU A 3 13.60 1.39 -20.37
C LEU A 3 13.58 -0.01 -21.02
N THR A 4 14.71 -0.70 -20.97
CA THR A 4 14.79 -2.11 -21.38
C THR A 4 13.96 -2.98 -20.43
N ILE A 5 13.32 -4.01 -20.99
CA ILE A 5 12.31 -4.87 -20.36
C ILE A 5 12.90 -5.80 -19.26
N ASP A 6 14.17 -5.63 -18.87
CA ASP A 6 14.91 -6.50 -17.94
C ASP A 6 14.71 -6.19 -16.45
N LEU A 7 13.80 -5.27 -16.09
CA LEU A 7 13.53 -4.95 -14.69
C LEU A 7 12.43 -5.85 -14.13
N THR A 8 12.66 -6.37 -12.93
CA THR A 8 11.62 -7.07 -12.18
C THR A 8 10.46 -6.13 -11.86
N PRO A 9 9.24 -6.65 -11.63
CA PRO A 9 8.10 -5.82 -11.22
C PRO A 9 8.39 -4.96 -9.98
N LEU A 10 9.21 -5.46 -9.05
CA LEU A 10 9.61 -4.71 -7.86
C LEU A 10 10.48 -3.50 -8.22
N GLU A 11 11.45 -3.68 -9.11
CA GLU A 11 12.35 -2.61 -9.55
C GLU A 11 11.59 -1.54 -10.32
N ILE A 12 10.67 -1.94 -11.20
CA ILE A 12 9.77 -1.03 -11.91
C ILE A 12 8.96 -0.19 -10.91
N ARG A 13 8.36 -0.82 -9.90
CA ARG A 13 7.60 -0.11 -8.86
C ARG A 13 8.46 0.87 -8.08
N LYS A 14 9.68 0.49 -7.70
CA LYS A 14 10.62 1.37 -6.98
C LYS A 14 11.01 2.59 -7.81
N ILE A 15 11.38 2.37 -9.07
CA ILE A 15 11.78 3.45 -9.99
C ILE A 15 10.60 4.38 -10.25
N GLY A 16 9.41 3.83 -10.55
CA GLY A 16 8.20 4.61 -10.77
C GLY A 16 7.81 5.43 -9.54
N TRP A 17 7.84 4.82 -8.34
CA TRP A 17 7.55 5.53 -7.09
C TRP A 17 8.54 6.66 -6.83
N HIS A 18 9.83 6.42 -7.03
CA HIS A 18 10.86 7.44 -6.86
C HIS A 18 10.65 8.60 -7.84
N ALA A 19 10.48 8.30 -9.13
CA ALA A 19 10.25 9.32 -10.15
C ALA A 19 9.00 10.17 -9.86
N LEU A 20 7.90 9.53 -9.44
CA LEU A 20 6.65 10.21 -9.11
C LEU A 20 6.80 11.11 -7.88
N THR A 21 7.35 10.57 -6.78
CA THR A 21 7.48 11.33 -5.52
C THR A 21 8.51 12.44 -5.59
N SER A 22 9.59 12.26 -6.35
CA SER A 22 10.57 13.32 -6.61
C SER A 22 9.98 14.50 -7.38
N LEU A 23 8.98 14.27 -8.24
CA LEU A 23 8.39 15.32 -9.07
C LEU A 23 7.28 16.09 -8.34
N ILE A 24 6.34 15.38 -7.71
CA ILE A 24 5.13 16.01 -7.15
C ILE A 24 5.00 15.89 -5.62
N GLY A 25 5.98 15.28 -4.97
CA GLY A 25 5.97 15.04 -3.52
C GLY A 25 5.06 13.88 -3.11
N ILE A 26 5.31 13.33 -1.92
CA ILE A 26 4.65 12.12 -1.41
C ILE A 26 3.12 12.26 -1.37
N ALA A 27 2.61 13.34 -0.76
CA ALA A 27 1.17 13.51 -0.57
C ALA A 27 0.39 13.59 -1.89
N ARG A 28 0.91 14.30 -2.90
CA ARG A 28 0.25 14.40 -4.21
C ARG A 28 0.40 13.10 -5.01
N SER A 29 1.52 12.40 -4.86
CA SER A 29 1.74 11.09 -5.47
C SER A 29 0.74 10.05 -4.98
N LEU A 30 0.50 9.99 -3.66
CA LEU A 30 -0.50 9.10 -3.08
C LEU A 30 -1.90 9.44 -3.59
N LYS A 31 -2.28 10.73 -3.59
CA LYS A 31 -3.58 11.16 -4.11
C LYS A 31 -3.76 10.77 -5.59
N PHE A 32 -2.73 10.98 -6.41
CA PHE A 32 -2.74 10.57 -7.82
C PHE A 32 -2.97 9.07 -7.98
N LEU A 33 -2.25 8.22 -7.22
CA LEU A 33 -2.45 6.77 -7.27
C LEU A 33 -3.88 6.38 -6.89
N LEU A 34 -4.44 6.99 -5.83
CA LEU A 34 -5.80 6.74 -5.36
C LEU A 34 -6.91 7.21 -6.31
N GLU A 35 -6.61 8.10 -7.27
CA GLU A 35 -7.58 8.48 -8.30
C GLU A 35 -7.85 7.34 -9.30
N TYR A 36 -6.83 6.51 -9.55
CA TYR A 36 -6.91 5.35 -10.46
C TYR A 36 -7.17 4.06 -9.70
N ASP A 37 -6.68 3.98 -8.47
CA ASP A 37 -6.97 2.90 -7.53
C ASP A 37 -7.97 3.43 -6.49
N LYS A 38 -9.26 3.45 -6.86
CA LYS A 38 -10.34 3.94 -5.99
C LYS A 38 -10.50 3.12 -4.71
N GLY A 39 -9.69 2.09 -4.51
CA GLY A 39 -9.93 1.03 -3.56
C GLY A 39 -11.08 0.16 -4.05
N GLU A 40 -10.84 -1.14 -4.11
CA GLU A 40 -11.87 -2.14 -4.31
C GLU A 40 -11.96 -3.02 -3.06
N GLY A 41 -13.17 -3.48 -2.79
CA GLY A 41 -13.49 -4.28 -1.60
C GLY A 41 -14.13 -3.49 -0.47
N ASP A 42 -14.69 -4.23 0.49
CA ASP A 42 -15.27 -3.70 1.70
C ASP A 42 -14.27 -3.88 2.85
N TYR A 43 -13.55 -2.81 3.20
CA TYR A 43 -12.60 -2.83 4.31
C TYR A 43 -13.28 -3.27 5.62
N THR A 44 -14.58 -3.01 5.79
CA THR A 44 -15.34 -3.42 6.97
C THR A 44 -15.44 -4.94 7.02
N GLU A 45 -15.78 -5.58 5.91
CA GLU A 45 -15.86 -7.05 5.82
C GLU A 45 -14.47 -7.68 5.92
N LEU A 46 -13.48 -7.14 5.20
CA LEU A 46 -12.10 -7.61 5.28
C LEU A 46 -11.56 -7.53 6.72
N ARG A 47 -11.81 -6.43 7.43
CA ARG A 47 -11.40 -6.26 8.83
C ARG A 47 -12.10 -7.28 9.74
N LYS A 48 -13.39 -7.56 9.53
CA LYS A 48 -14.12 -8.58 10.30
C LYS A 48 -13.54 -9.97 10.08
N GLU A 49 -13.13 -10.30 8.87
CA GLU A 49 -12.48 -11.58 8.56
C GLU A 49 -11.09 -11.69 9.18
N LEU A 50 -10.25 -10.66 9.03
CA LEU A 50 -8.87 -10.66 9.52
C LEU A 50 -8.78 -10.77 11.05
N PHE A 51 -9.68 -10.08 11.76
CA PHE A 51 -9.69 -10.02 13.23
C PHE A 51 -10.85 -10.81 13.83
N LYS A 52 -11.35 -11.82 13.10
CA LYS A 52 -12.44 -12.66 13.57
C LYS A 52 -12.03 -13.33 14.89
N GLU A 53 -12.94 -13.32 15.87
CA GLU A 53 -12.72 -13.84 17.22
C GLU A 53 -11.62 -13.13 18.04
N GLN A 54 -11.07 -12.00 17.56
CA GLN A 54 -10.11 -11.22 18.33
C GLN A 54 -10.77 -9.98 18.95
N SER A 55 -10.61 -9.81 20.26
CA SER A 55 -10.94 -8.55 20.91
C SER A 55 -9.88 -7.50 20.60
N VAL A 56 -10.22 -6.23 20.81
CA VAL A 56 -9.24 -5.12 20.71
C VAL A 56 -8.05 -5.36 21.64
N THR A 57 -8.30 -5.92 22.83
CA THR A 57 -7.24 -6.25 23.80
C THR A 57 -6.29 -7.32 23.27
N ASP A 58 -6.81 -8.34 22.56
CA ASP A 58 -5.97 -9.39 21.96
C ASP A 58 -5.04 -8.82 20.89
N ILE A 59 -5.56 -7.93 20.05
CA ILE A 59 -4.78 -7.24 19.01
C ILE A 59 -3.67 -6.39 19.66
N LEU A 60 -3.99 -5.62 20.70
CA LEU A 60 -3.01 -4.79 21.41
C LEU A 60 -1.92 -5.62 22.08
N ASN A 61 -2.27 -6.77 22.65
CA ASN A 61 -1.30 -7.67 23.27
C ASN A 61 -0.35 -8.29 22.23
N ASP A 62 -0.84 -8.62 21.03
CA ASP A 62 0.00 -9.14 19.95
C ASP A 62 0.97 -8.08 19.42
N MET A 63 0.52 -6.82 19.28
CA MET A 63 1.39 -5.72 18.85
C MET A 63 2.58 -5.47 19.81
N GLN A 64 2.43 -5.77 21.10
CA GLN A 64 3.48 -5.57 22.10
C GLN A 64 4.49 -6.73 22.17
N LYS A 65 4.25 -7.86 21.50
CA LYS A 65 5.16 -9.02 21.47
C LYS A 65 6.27 -8.88 20.41
N THR A 66 6.22 -7.84 19.58
CA THR A 66 7.19 -7.54 18.51
C THR A 66 8.07 -6.36 18.90
#